data_AF-A9UQN2-F1
#
_entry.id   AF-A9UQN2-F1
#
_cell.length_a   1.000
_cell.length_b   1.000
_cell.length_c   1.000
_cell.angle_alpha   90.00
_cell.angle_beta   90.00
_cell.angle_gamma   90.00
#
_symmetry.space_group_name_H-M   'P 1'
#
loop_
_entity.id
_entity.type
_entity.pdbx_description
1 polymer ?
#
loop_
_entity_poly.entity_id
_entity_poly.type
_entity_poly.pdbx_seq_one_letter_code
_entity_poly.pdbx_strand_id
1 'polypeptide(L)'
;MLIPTRLAWPAHQSSPKHLFGLLLTAVHHIECRQHYYRCYIDTPNKKLLPVPLAQRTDSAARIEPDEEDLEVPDTTSEHLDPKYRPKLSADFGGFSPIRLDYELEALPDAENLIADVTLHDDDTGPVRKLKLALLAAYAKRLRHRFECHRVAQEYGLCHAKSIDRECMESATLSRICHRLRPFARFHSAIDHKNLLRSFQRRAHFRHQILKLQRFRQVGCRTAEDCQNVDPQSDATALDGPNRKTVRQAHWQRLPYGHDLSKAELSLCQRLMLLPSIYASLKRARVLGTPLKDGIKLDKEKLLQVDSFFQQQGW
;
A
#
# COMPACT_ATOMS: atom_id res chain seq x y z
N MET A 1 -46.73 50.51 15.88
CA MET A 1 -47.19 49.37 16.71
C MET A 1 -47.97 48.44 15.78
N LEU A 2 -47.33 47.36 15.32
CA LEU A 2 -47.58 45.94 15.73
C LEU A 2 -48.85 45.38 15.04
N ILE A 3 -48.81 44.62 13.92
CA ILE A 3 -48.42 43.19 13.71
C ILE A 3 -49.31 42.25 14.58
N PRO A 4 -49.80 41.02 14.18
CA PRO A 4 -49.34 40.10 13.11
C PRO A 4 -50.40 39.29 12.29
N THR A 5 -49.87 38.69 11.22
CA THR A 5 -50.30 37.51 10.46
C THR A 5 -50.08 36.18 11.21
N ARG A 6 -50.87 35.14 10.90
CA ARG A 6 -50.80 33.80 11.51
C ARG A 6 -50.74 32.69 10.44
N LEU A 7 -49.99 31.63 10.75
CA LEU A 7 -49.96 30.24 10.20
C LEU A 7 -49.02 30.00 9.00
N ALA A 8 -48.11 29.02 8.98
CA ALA A 8 -47.75 27.92 9.91
C ALA A 8 -46.32 27.36 9.62
N TRP A 9 -45.71 26.75 10.63
CA TRP A 9 -44.42 26.01 10.68
C TRP A 9 -44.63 24.50 10.32
N PRO A 10 -43.62 23.58 10.18
CA PRO A 10 -42.32 23.57 10.88
C PRO A 10 -41.05 23.16 10.07
N ALA A 11 -39.91 23.28 10.77
CA ALA A 11 -38.52 23.18 10.34
C ALA A 11 -37.94 21.76 10.15
N HIS A 12 -36.90 21.67 9.30
CA HIS A 12 -35.73 20.82 9.54
C HIS A 12 -34.45 21.62 9.23
N GLN A 13 -33.47 21.47 10.11
CA GLN A 13 -32.34 22.36 10.38
C GLN A 13 -31.24 22.31 9.30
N SER A 14 -30.88 23.47 8.72
CA SER A 14 -29.57 23.67 8.06
C SER A 14 -28.57 24.18 9.09
N SER A 15 -27.47 23.44 9.28
CA SER A 15 -26.43 23.73 10.28
C SER A 15 -25.78 25.12 10.10
N PRO A 16 -25.56 25.91 11.17
CA PRO A 16 -24.97 27.26 11.12
C PRO A 16 -23.49 27.30 10.69
N LYS A 17 -22.84 26.16 10.44
CA LYS A 17 -21.41 26.05 10.12
C LYS A 17 -21.06 26.52 8.69
N HIS A 18 -21.98 26.40 7.73
CA HIS A 18 -21.71 26.78 6.34
C HIS A 18 -21.70 28.30 6.12
N LEU A 19 -22.51 29.06 6.87
CA LEU A 19 -22.55 30.52 6.77
C LEU A 19 -21.36 31.18 7.49
N PHE A 20 -20.90 30.59 8.60
CA PHE A 20 -19.69 31.06 9.28
C PHE A 20 -18.43 30.87 8.41
N GLY A 21 -18.30 29.76 7.68
CA GLY A 21 -17.14 29.53 6.79
C GLY A 21 -17.03 30.51 5.61
N LEU A 22 -18.16 30.86 4.99
CA LEU A 22 -18.20 31.85 3.90
C LEU A 22 -17.90 33.28 4.38
N LEU A 23 -18.39 33.67 5.56
CA LEU A 23 -18.06 34.97 6.16
C LEU A 23 -16.60 35.04 6.63
N LEU A 24 -16.06 33.97 7.23
CA LEU A 24 -14.66 33.94 7.67
C LEU A 24 -13.68 34.00 6.49
N THR A 25 -13.95 33.27 5.41
CA THR A 25 -13.10 33.27 4.20
C THR A 25 -13.15 34.60 3.43
N ALA A 26 -14.31 35.26 3.37
CA ALA A 26 -14.46 36.56 2.73
C ALA A 26 -13.76 37.68 3.50
N VAL A 27 -13.86 37.68 4.83
CA VAL A 27 -13.13 38.61 5.71
C VAL A 27 -11.63 38.39 5.57
N HIS A 28 -11.17 37.13 5.55
CA HIS A 28 -9.75 36.79 5.39
C HIS A 28 -9.19 37.22 4.03
N HIS A 29 -9.94 37.12 2.92
CA HIS A 29 -9.47 37.58 1.62
C HIS A 29 -9.35 39.11 1.54
N ILE A 30 -10.26 39.85 2.16
CA ILE A 30 -10.20 41.32 2.22
C ILE A 30 -9.03 41.78 3.11
N GLU A 31 -8.84 41.14 4.26
CA GLU A 31 -7.72 41.42 5.16
C GLU A 31 -6.37 41.06 4.52
N CYS A 32 -6.26 39.91 3.84
CA CYS A 32 -5.07 39.54 3.07
C CYS A 32 -4.80 40.52 1.93
N ARG A 33 -5.84 40.97 1.23
CA ARG A 33 -5.70 41.98 0.17
C ARG A 33 -5.17 43.28 0.75
N GLN A 34 -5.76 43.80 1.82
CA GLN A 34 -5.32 45.04 2.46
C GLN A 34 -3.90 44.94 3.04
N HIS A 35 -3.56 43.79 3.65
CA HIS A 35 -2.20 43.51 4.10
C HIS A 35 -1.20 43.49 2.94
N TYR A 36 -1.57 42.87 1.81
CA TYR A 36 -0.73 42.82 0.61
C TYR A 36 -0.47 44.22 0.04
N TYR A 37 -1.51 45.04 -0.12
CA TYR A 37 -1.35 46.42 -0.61
C TYR A 37 -0.49 47.26 0.34
N ARG A 38 -0.73 47.16 1.67
CA ARG A 38 0.06 47.89 2.67
C ARG A 38 1.53 47.48 2.71
N CYS A 39 1.83 46.19 2.62
CA CYS A 39 3.19 45.68 2.81
C CYS A 39 4.04 45.66 1.53
N TYR A 40 3.42 45.59 0.35
CA TYR A 40 4.16 45.38 -0.91
C TYR A 40 3.95 46.45 -1.98
N ILE A 41 2.84 47.20 -1.94
CA ILE A 41 2.49 48.15 -3.00
C ILE A 41 2.61 49.60 -2.51
N ASP A 42 2.02 49.91 -1.35
CA ASP A 42 1.86 51.29 -0.88
C ASP A 42 3.05 51.78 -0.03
N THR A 43 4.01 50.91 0.30
CA THR A 43 5.20 51.30 1.08
C THR A 43 6.24 51.95 0.17
N PRO A 44 6.66 53.21 0.39
CA PRO A 44 7.52 53.94 -0.55
C PRO A 44 8.97 53.46 -0.62
N ASN A 45 9.38 52.51 0.23
CA ASN A 45 10.73 51.94 0.23
C ASN A 45 10.71 50.48 -0.24
N LYS A 46 11.01 50.27 -1.53
CA LYS A 46 11.11 48.97 -2.24
C LYS A 46 12.17 47.98 -1.70
N LYS A 47 12.71 48.16 -0.49
CA LYS A 47 13.83 47.37 0.04
C LYS A 47 13.51 46.51 1.26
N LEU A 48 12.26 46.45 1.71
CA LEU A 48 11.85 45.55 2.80
C LEU A 48 10.81 44.56 2.28
N LEU A 49 11.26 43.59 1.47
CA LEU A 49 10.50 42.35 1.33
C LEU A 49 10.46 41.69 2.72
N PRO A 50 9.31 41.23 3.22
CA PRO A 50 9.24 40.55 4.51
C PRO A 50 10.13 39.32 4.49
N VAL A 51 10.97 39.17 5.51
CA VAL A 51 11.72 37.94 5.76
C VAL A 51 10.69 36.83 5.99
N PRO A 52 10.84 35.63 5.38
CA PRO A 52 9.92 34.52 5.58
C PRO A 52 9.72 34.25 7.07
N LEU A 53 8.51 33.83 7.45
CA LEU A 53 7.91 33.64 8.79
C LEU A 53 8.70 32.83 9.86
N ALA A 54 10.01 32.61 9.71
CA ALA A 54 10.85 31.88 10.65
C ALA A 54 11.27 32.70 11.90
N GLN A 55 10.91 33.99 12.01
CA GLN A 55 11.38 34.86 13.10
C GLN A 55 10.25 35.63 13.80
N ARG A 56 9.19 34.92 14.20
CA ARG A 56 8.26 35.44 15.20
C ARG A 56 8.70 34.97 16.58
N THR A 57 9.49 35.79 17.27
CA THR A 57 9.70 35.66 18.71
C THR A 57 8.62 36.46 19.45
N ASP A 58 7.80 35.70 20.18
CA ASP A 58 7.25 35.98 21.50
C ASP A 58 6.36 37.21 21.70
N SER A 59 5.09 36.95 22.05
CA SER A 59 4.40 37.46 23.26
C SER A 59 2.87 37.44 23.09
N ALA A 60 2.22 36.30 23.35
CA ALA A 60 0.89 36.22 23.98
C ALA A 60 0.38 34.77 24.01
N ALA A 61 0.37 34.20 25.23
CA ALA A 61 -0.49 33.11 25.70
C ALA A 61 -0.58 31.85 24.84
N ARG A 62 0.40 30.95 25.00
CA ARG A 62 0.22 29.51 24.74
C ARG A 62 -0.44 28.90 25.98
N ILE A 63 -1.69 28.46 25.85
CA ILE A 63 -2.27 27.48 26.77
C ILE A 63 -1.64 26.15 26.35
N GLU A 64 -0.83 25.56 27.21
CA GLU A 64 -0.24 24.22 27.03
C GLU A 64 -1.32 23.16 27.31
N PRO A 65 -1.69 22.29 26.37
CA PRO A 65 -2.19 20.96 26.68
C PRO A 65 -1.02 19.98 26.68
N ASP A 66 -0.91 19.19 27.74
CA ASP A 66 0.14 18.20 27.98
C ASP A 66 0.35 17.27 26.76
N GLU A 67 1.55 17.32 26.15
CA GLU A 67 1.97 16.39 25.09
C GLU A 67 2.85 15.27 25.67
N GLU A 68 2.32 14.04 25.64
CA GLU A 68 3.13 12.82 25.56
C GLU A 68 3.53 12.60 24.09
N ASP A 69 4.83 12.76 23.82
CA ASP A 69 5.66 12.19 22.77
C ASP A 69 5.01 11.77 21.42
N LEU A 70 5.02 12.69 20.45
CA LEU A 70 5.04 12.34 19.02
C LEU A 70 6.18 13.07 18.31
N GLU A 71 7.32 12.40 18.17
CA GLU A 71 8.45 12.86 17.34
C GLU A 71 8.02 12.96 15.86
N VAL A 72 7.88 14.18 15.34
CA VAL A 72 7.75 14.46 13.91
C VAL A 72 9.12 14.96 13.41
N PRO A 73 9.75 14.32 12.41
CA PRO A 73 11.05 14.76 11.93
C PRO A 73 10.94 16.08 11.16
N ASP A 74 11.80 17.01 11.55
CA ASP A 74 12.01 18.34 10.99
C ASP A 74 12.26 18.29 9.48
N THR A 75 11.40 18.94 8.69
CA THR A 75 11.71 19.29 7.29
C THR A 75 11.84 20.81 7.19
N THR A 76 12.93 21.33 7.74
CA THR A 76 13.33 22.72 7.52
C THR A 76 13.89 22.87 6.10
N SER A 77 13.32 23.84 5.42
CA SER A 77 13.60 24.26 4.05
C SER A 77 15.03 24.79 3.89
N GLU A 78 15.97 23.94 3.47
CA GLU A 78 17.21 24.41 2.87
C GLU A 78 17.00 24.79 1.40
N HIS A 79 17.56 25.94 1.02
CA HIS A 79 17.56 26.49 -0.32
C HIS A 79 18.31 25.54 -1.28
N LEU A 80 17.55 24.71 -2.03
CA LEU A 80 18.13 23.73 -2.93
C LEU A 80 18.63 24.39 -4.21
N ASP A 81 19.91 24.14 -4.54
CA ASP A 81 20.52 24.45 -5.84
C ASP A 81 19.58 24.10 -7.01
N PRO A 82 19.50 24.90 -8.08
CA PRO A 82 18.60 24.64 -9.22
C PRO A 82 18.90 23.34 -9.98
N LYS A 83 20.04 22.69 -9.72
CA LYS A 83 20.38 21.34 -10.22
C LYS A 83 19.87 20.20 -9.33
N TYR A 84 19.43 20.49 -8.11
CA TYR A 84 18.87 19.52 -7.18
C TYR A 84 17.38 19.79 -7.01
N ARG A 85 16.60 19.57 -8.08
CA ARG A 85 15.17 19.33 -7.91
C ARG A 85 15.06 17.98 -7.20
N PRO A 86 14.57 17.91 -5.95
CA PRO A 86 14.44 16.63 -5.28
C PRO A 86 13.51 15.78 -6.15
N LYS A 87 13.92 14.54 -6.44
CA LYS A 87 13.19 13.57 -7.28
C LYS A 87 11.91 13.07 -6.60
N LEU A 88 11.23 13.94 -5.85
CA LEU A 88 9.92 13.71 -5.24
C LEU A 88 8.94 13.21 -6.30
N SER A 89 8.99 13.77 -7.53
CA SER A 89 8.11 13.31 -8.60
C SER A 89 8.38 11.86 -9.00
N ALA A 90 9.63 11.43 -9.16
CA ALA A 90 9.94 10.04 -9.56
C ALA A 90 9.50 9.01 -8.52
N ASP A 91 9.61 9.34 -7.23
CA ASP A 91 9.16 8.47 -6.14
C ASP A 91 7.64 8.38 -6.04
N PHE A 92 6.94 9.42 -6.49
CA PHE A 92 5.49 9.48 -6.54
C PHE A 92 4.88 9.26 -7.95
N GLY A 93 5.62 8.62 -8.87
CA GLY A 93 5.11 8.30 -10.20
C GLY A 93 4.75 9.52 -11.06
N GLY A 94 5.45 10.63 -10.87
CA GLY A 94 5.21 11.93 -11.50
C GLY A 94 4.33 12.85 -10.67
N PHE A 95 3.76 12.42 -9.55
CA PHE A 95 2.93 13.28 -8.69
C PHE A 95 3.80 14.22 -7.84
N SER A 96 3.38 15.48 -7.74
CA SER A 96 4.02 16.54 -6.96
C SER A 96 3.14 16.87 -5.74
N PRO A 97 3.42 16.33 -4.54
CA PRO A 97 2.55 16.49 -3.36
C PRO A 97 2.26 17.95 -2.98
N ILE A 98 3.24 18.84 -3.14
CA ILE A 98 3.12 20.27 -2.79
C ILE A 98 2.13 20.99 -3.73
N ARG A 99 2.11 20.60 -5.01
CA ARG A 99 1.23 21.19 -6.03
C ARG A 99 -0.09 20.44 -6.18
N LEU A 100 -0.17 19.24 -5.59
CA LEU A 100 -1.27 18.29 -5.76
C LEU A 100 -1.54 17.98 -7.24
N ASP A 101 -0.48 17.90 -8.04
CA ASP A 101 -0.58 17.78 -9.50
C ASP A 101 0.49 16.84 -10.08
N TYR A 102 0.25 16.32 -11.28
CA TYR A 102 1.16 15.41 -11.97
C TYR A 102 2.06 16.16 -12.95
N GLU A 103 3.31 15.74 -13.09
CA GLU A 103 4.23 16.28 -14.11
C GLU A 103 3.78 15.93 -15.54
N LEU A 104 3.07 14.82 -15.70
CA LEU A 104 2.46 14.40 -16.96
C LEU A 104 0.95 14.26 -16.75
N GLU A 105 0.19 15.12 -17.40
CA GLU A 105 -1.25 15.13 -17.30
C GLU A 105 -1.91 14.07 -18.19
N ALA A 106 -3.14 13.67 -17.83
CA ALA A 106 -3.98 12.91 -18.72
C ALA A 106 -4.35 13.78 -19.94
N LEU A 107 -3.95 13.34 -21.14
CA LEU A 107 -4.13 14.02 -22.43
C LEU A 107 -3.39 15.38 -22.50
N PRO A 108 -2.06 15.38 -22.74
CA PRO A 108 -1.26 16.61 -22.80
C PRO A 108 -1.56 17.49 -24.02
N ASP A 109 -2.20 16.94 -25.06
CA ASP A 109 -2.56 17.69 -26.26
C ASP A 109 -3.94 18.37 -26.13
N ALA A 110 -4.52 18.42 -24.92
CA ALA A 110 -5.83 19.01 -24.71
C ALA A 110 -5.81 20.52 -24.94
N GLU A 111 -4.74 21.19 -24.50
CA GLU A 111 -4.51 22.62 -24.60
C GLU A 111 -4.30 23.05 -26.06
N ASN A 112 -3.68 22.20 -26.88
CA ASN A 112 -3.48 22.45 -28.31
C ASN A 112 -4.81 22.63 -29.06
N LEU A 113 -5.89 22.00 -28.58
CA LEU A 113 -7.23 22.14 -29.18
C LEU A 113 -7.79 23.56 -29.03
N ILE A 114 -7.40 24.28 -27.97
CA ILE A 114 -7.94 25.61 -27.65
C ILE A 114 -6.91 26.73 -27.88
N ALA A 115 -5.67 26.41 -28.24
CA ALA A 115 -4.56 27.36 -28.36
C ALA A 115 -4.90 28.56 -29.26
N ASP A 116 -5.55 28.30 -30.39
CA ASP A 116 -5.90 29.32 -31.39
C ASP A 116 -7.34 29.86 -31.25
N VAL A 117 -8.05 29.50 -30.17
CA VAL A 117 -9.46 29.84 -30.00
C VAL A 117 -9.61 31.16 -29.26
N THR A 118 -9.87 32.23 -30.00
CA THR A 118 -10.24 33.53 -29.43
C THR A 118 -11.72 33.81 -29.69
N LEU A 119 -12.46 34.28 -28.69
CA LEU A 119 -13.86 34.72 -28.86
C LEU A 119 -13.86 36.21 -29.17
N HIS A 120 -14.56 36.60 -30.23
CA HIS A 120 -14.71 38.00 -30.63
C HIS A 120 -16.21 38.34 -30.66
N ASP A 121 -16.55 39.57 -30.30
CA ASP A 121 -17.95 40.00 -30.28
C ASP A 121 -18.54 40.08 -31.70
N ASP A 122 -17.69 40.24 -32.72
CA ASP A 122 -18.05 40.26 -34.14
C ASP A 122 -18.18 38.86 -34.77
N ASP A 123 -17.99 37.78 -33.98
CA ASP A 123 -18.05 36.40 -34.50
C ASP A 123 -19.45 36.09 -35.08
N THR A 124 -19.48 35.62 -36.33
CA THR A 124 -20.73 35.18 -36.96
C THR A 124 -21.33 34.01 -36.17
N GLY A 125 -22.67 33.96 -36.05
CA GLY A 125 -23.40 32.91 -35.36
C GLY A 125 -22.87 31.46 -35.51
N PRO A 126 -22.55 30.96 -36.74
CA PRO A 126 -21.96 29.63 -36.91
C PRO A 126 -20.52 29.51 -36.38
N VAL A 127 -19.67 30.52 -36.58
CA VAL A 127 -18.28 30.54 -36.08
C VAL A 127 -18.27 30.53 -34.56
N ARG A 128 -19.11 31.35 -33.93
CA ARG A 128 -19.26 31.37 -32.47
C ARG A 128 -19.71 30.02 -31.91
N LYS A 129 -20.67 29.35 -32.55
CA LYS A 129 -21.12 28.00 -32.17
C LYS A 129 -19.98 26.98 -32.26
N LEU A 130 -19.15 27.05 -33.30
CA LEU A 130 -17.99 26.16 -33.45
C LEU A 130 -16.96 26.37 -32.33
N LYS A 131 -16.61 27.63 -32.04
CA LYS A 131 -15.69 27.98 -30.94
C LYS A 131 -16.22 27.48 -29.58
N LEU A 132 -17.53 27.66 -29.31
CA LEU A 132 -18.17 27.14 -28.10
C LEU A 132 -18.16 25.60 -28.03
N ALA A 133 -18.36 24.90 -29.15
CA ALA A 133 -18.28 23.45 -29.18
C ALA A 133 -16.85 22.95 -28.89
N LEU A 134 -15.83 23.66 -29.37
CA LEU A 134 -14.43 23.36 -29.09
C LEU A 134 -14.09 23.56 -27.61
N LEU A 135 -14.57 24.64 -27.00
CA LEU A 135 -14.47 24.86 -25.54
C LEU A 135 -15.20 23.77 -24.73
N ALA A 136 -16.37 23.33 -25.18
CA ALA A 136 -17.09 22.22 -24.53
C ALA A 136 -16.32 20.89 -24.63
N ALA A 137 -15.68 20.62 -25.77
CA ALA A 137 -14.81 19.46 -25.94
C ALA A 137 -13.59 19.53 -25.02
N TYR A 138 -12.97 20.70 -24.87
CA TYR A 138 -11.90 20.93 -23.90
C TYR A 138 -12.38 20.72 -22.46
N ALA A 139 -13.53 21.28 -22.06
CA ALA A 139 -14.09 21.09 -20.73
C ALA A 139 -14.35 19.60 -20.40
N LYS A 140 -14.74 18.79 -21.41
CA LYS A 140 -14.87 17.34 -21.26
C LYS A 140 -13.51 16.67 -20.98
N ARG A 141 -12.45 17.08 -21.68
CA ARG A 141 -11.08 16.57 -21.44
C ARG A 141 -10.56 16.98 -20.06
N LEU A 142 -10.82 18.22 -19.65
CA LEU A 142 -10.45 18.73 -18.33
C LEU A 142 -11.14 17.94 -17.19
N ARG A 143 -12.44 17.63 -17.33
CA ARG A 143 -13.13 16.74 -16.38
C ARG A 143 -12.51 15.35 -16.31
N HIS A 144 -12.11 14.80 -17.45
CA HIS A 144 -11.44 13.50 -17.48
C HIS A 144 -10.08 13.55 -16.76
N ARG A 145 -9.30 14.62 -16.94
CA ARG A 145 -8.05 14.83 -16.19
C ARG A 145 -8.28 14.83 -14.68
N PHE A 146 -9.26 15.61 -14.20
CA PHE A 146 -9.60 15.61 -12.78
C PHE A 146 -10.09 14.25 -12.28
N GLU A 147 -10.87 13.52 -13.08
CA GLU A 147 -11.31 12.16 -12.74
C GLU A 147 -10.11 11.21 -12.61
N CYS A 148 -9.18 11.25 -13.56
CA CYS A 148 -7.95 10.46 -13.48
C CYS A 148 -7.10 10.82 -12.26
N HIS A 149 -6.95 12.12 -11.95
CA HIS A 149 -6.22 12.56 -10.75
C HIS A 149 -6.89 12.06 -9.48
N ARG A 150 -8.23 12.17 -9.39
CA ARG A 150 -9.02 11.68 -8.26
C ARG A 150 -8.83 10.18 -8.08
N VAL A 151 -9.01 9.38 -9.14
CA VAL A 151 -8.83 7.93 -9.09
C VAL A 151 -7.40 7.59 -8.67
N ALA A 152 -6.39 8.22 -9.26
CA ALA A 152 -5.00 7.92 -8.92
C ALA A 152 -4.69 8.25 -7.44
N GLN A 153 -5.27 9.31 -6.89
CA GLN A 153 -5.14 9.66 -5.47
C GLN A 153 -5.94 8.71 -4.57
N GLU A 154 -7.20 8.43 -4.90
CA GLU A 154 -8.09 7.53 -4.16
C GLU A 154 -7.48 6.13 -4.02
N TYR A 155 -6.88 5.60 -5.10
CA TYR A 155 -6.23 4.29 -5.11
C TYR A 155 -4.79 4.33 -4.59
N GLY A 156 -4.27 5.50 -4.24
CA GLY A 156 -2.89 5.69 -3.79
C GLY A 156 -1.85 5.29 -4.84
N LEU A 157 -2.19 5.37 -6.13
CA LEU A 157 -1.29 5.05 -7.24
C LEU A 157 -0.09 6.01 -7.29
N CYS A 158 -0.24 7.21 -6.71
CA CYS A 158 0.85 8.15 -6.47
C CYS A 158 1.95 7.56 -5.58
N HIS A 159 1.67 6.53 -4.78
CA HIS A 159 2.63 5.96 -3.82
C HIS A 159 2.94 4.49 -4.13
N ALA A 160 3.24 4.18 -5.39
CA ALA A 160 3.54 2.80 -5.81
C ALA A 160 4.62 2.14 -4.93
N LYS A 161 5.69 2.86 -4.58
CA LYS A 161 6.77 2.38 -3.72
C LYS A 161 6.36 2.12 -2.27
N SER A 162 5.33 2.78 -1.74
CA SER A 162 4.86 2.49 -0.36
C SER A 162 4.03 1.21 -0.34
N ILE A 163 3.21 0.97 -1.36
CA ILE A 163 2.39 -0.23 -1.50
C ILE A 163 3.30 -1.46 -1.61
N ASP A 164 4.35 -1.38 -2.42
CA ASP A 164 5.31 -2.48 -2.56
C ASP A 164 6.08 -2.73 -1.25
N ARG A 165 6.46 -1.68 -0.49
CA ARG A 165 7.14 -1.82 0.81
C ARG A 165 6.30 -2.53 1.87
N GLU A 166 5.04 -2.13 2.04
CA GLU A 166 4.11 -2.82 2.98
C GLU A 166 3.94 -4.30 2.61
N CYS A 167 3.97 -4.62 1.32
CA CYS A 167 3.89 -6.00 0.84
C CYS A 167 5.21 -6.77 0.94
N MET A 168 6.36 -6.12 1.08
CA MET A 168 7.68 -6.78 1.15
C MET A 168 8.12 -7.16 2.58
N GLU A 169 7.38 -6.77 3.61
CA GLU A 169 7.77 -6.97 5.03
C GLU A 169 7.95 -8.46 5.41
N SER A 170 7.25 -9.38 4.74
CA SER A 170 7.46 -10.82 4.87
C SER A 170 7.26 -11.52 3.54
N ALA A 171 8.07 -12.55 3.24
CA ALA A 171 7.90 -13.37 2.04
C ALA A 171 6.48 -13.97 1.91
N THR A 172 5.85 -14.27 3.05
CA THR A 172 4.46 -14.76 3.09
C THR A 172 3.44 -13.68 2.75
N LEU A 173 3.62 -12.46 3.28
CA LEU A 173 2.76 -11.31 2.98
C LEU A 173 2.92 -10.85 1.54
N SER A 174 4.14 -10.85 1.01
CA SER A 174 4.42 -10.54 -0.39
C SER A 174 3.65 -11.47 -1.33
N ARG A 175 3.64 -12.78 -1.04
CA ARG A 175 2.86 -13.75 -1.81
C ARG A 175 1.36 -13.51 -1.72
N ILE A 176 0.86 -13.12 -0.55
CA ILE A 176 -0.56 -12.79 -0.34
C ILE A 176 -0.93 -11.52 -1.10
N CYS A 177 -0.12 -10.46 -0.99
CA CYS A 177 -0.28 -9.23 -1.75
C CYS A 177 -0.32 -9.48 -3.26
N HIS A 178 0.62 -10.26 -3.80
CA HIS A 178 0.63 -10.59 -5.22
C HIS A 178 -0.64 -11.31 -5.67
N ARG A 179 -1.19 -12.20 -4.83
CA ARG A 179 -2.45 -12.90 -5.10
C ARG A 179 -3.67 -11.99 -4.97
N LEU A 180 -3.61 -10.98 -4.10
CA LEU A 180 -4.70 -10.04 -3.84
C LEU A 180 -4.70 -8.84 -4.80
N ARG A 181 -3.60 -8.58 -5.50
CA ARG A 181 -3.44 -7.45 -6.44
C ARG A 181 -4.58 -7.33 -7.46
N PRO A 182 -5.09 -8.40 -8.09
CA PRO A 182 -6.23 -8.29 -9.02
C PRO A 182 -7.53 -7.81 -8.35
N PHE A 183 -7.71 -8.11 -7.06
CA PHE A 183 -8.90 -7.75 -6.29
C PHE A 183 -8.87 -6.31 -5.77
N ALA A 184 -7.72 -5.63 -5.86
CA ALA A 184 -7.60 -4.22 -5.46
C ALA A 184 -8.57 -3.31 -6.22
N ARG A 185 -8.99 -3.69 -7.43
CA ARG A 185 -9.94 -2.94 -8.27
C ARG A 185 -11.37 -2.89 -7.72
N PHE A 186 -11.72 -3.79 -6.81
CA PHE A 186 -13.08 -3.90 -6.25
C PHE A 186 -13.21 -3.23 -4.88
N HIS A 187 -12.10 -2.76 -4.31
CA HIS A 187 -12.07 -2.17 -2.97
C HIS A 187 -11.64 -0.71 -3.06
N SER A 188 -12.07 0.12 -2.11
CA SER A 188 -11.38 1.40 -1.84
C SER A 188 -9.94 1.12 -1.41
N ALA A 189 -9.01 2.05 -1.63
CA ALA A 189 -7.62 1.87 -1.15
C ALA A 189 -7.55 1.64 0.35
N ILE A 190 -8.41 2.32 1.11
CA ILE A 190 -8.45 2.19 2.57
C ILE A 190 -8.86 0.76 2.94
N ASP A 191 -9.91 0.24 2.30
CA ASP A 191 -10.40 -1.11 2.55
C ASP A 191 -9.40 -2.17 2.13
N HIS A 192 -8.73 -1.98 0.99
CA HIS A 192 -7.68 -2.89 0.54
C HIS A 192 -6.50 -2.92 1.51
N LYS A 193 -6.05 -1.76 2.01
CA LYS A 193 -5.00 -1.68 3.03
C LYS A 193 -5.44 -2.37 4.34
N ASN A 194 -6.68 -2.14 4.78
CA ASN A 194 -7.23 -2.80 5.97
C ASN A 194 -7.29 -4.33 5.82
N LEU A 195 -7.62 -4.82 4.63
CA LEU A 195 -7.60 -6.24 4.30
C LEU A 195 -6.18 -6.82 4.42
N LEU A 196 -5.18 -6.17 3.82
CA LEU A 196 -3.78 -6.58 3.90
C LEU A 196 -3.28 -6.62 5.36
N ARG A 197 -3.56 -5.57 6.14
CA ARG A 197 -3.25 -5.52 7.58
C ARG A 197 -3.92 -6.65 8.36
N SER A 198 -5.12 -7.06 7.97
CA SER A 198 -5.83 -8.18 8.60
C SER A 198 -5.16 -9.53 8.31
N PHE A 199 -4.60 -9.72 7.11
CA PHE A 199 -3.77 -10.89 6.81
C PHE A 199 -2.47 -10.91 7.62
N GLN A 200 -1.81 -9.76 7.79
CA GLN A 200 -0.63 -9.62 8.64
C GLN A 200 -0.93 -9.97 10.10
N ARG A 201 -1.99 -9.39 10.68
CA ARG A 201 -2.43 -9.72 12.04
C ARG A 201 -2.76 -11.19 12.20
N ARG A 202 -3.48 -11.79 11.24
CA ARG A 202 -3.78 -13.23 11.25
C ARG A 202 -2.51 -14.08 11.22
N ALA A 203 -1.53 -13.73 10.38
CA ALA A 203 -0.26 -14.44 10.31
C ALA A 203 0.50 -14.35 11.64
N HIS A 204 0.55 -13.15 12.23
CA HIS A 204 1.14 -12.92 13.55
C HIS A 204 0.46 -13.76 14.64
N PHE A 205 -0.86 -13.72 14.76
CA PHE A 205 -1.58 -14.52 15.75
C PHE A 205 -1.39 -16.02 15.54
N ARG A 206 -1.39 -16.49 14.30
CA ARG A 206 -1.14 -17.90 14.00
C ARG A 206 0.26 -18.34 14.41
N HIS A 207 1.27 -17.49 14.19
CA HIS A 207 2.64 -17.72 14.67
C HIS A 207 2.68 -17.80 16.20
N GLN A 208 2.07 -16.84 16.91
CA GLN A 208 2.01 -16.83 18.37
C GLN A 208 1.29 -18.06 18.95
N ILE A 209 0.16 -18.46 18.36
CA ILE A 209 -0.59 -19.65 18.79
C ILE A 209 0.27 -20.91 18.64
N LEU A 210 0.95 -21.07 17.50
CA LEU A 210 1.80 -22.24 17.27
C LEU A 210 3.00 -22.27 18.22
N LYS A 211 3.61 -21.11 18.48
CA LYS A 211 4.66 -20.95 19.48
C LYS A 211 4.19 -21.38 20.88
N LEU A 212 3.01 -20.91 21.31
CA LEU A 212 2.42 -21.27 22.60
C LEU A 212 2.04 -22.77 22.68
N GLN A 213 1.48 -23.33 21.61
CA GLN A 213 1.17 -24.77 21.55
C GLN A 213 2.44 -25.62 21.69
N ARG A 214 3.54 -25.18 21.08
CA ARG A 214 4.84 -25.85 21.22
C ARG A 214 5.38 -25.76 22.64
N PHE A 215 5.36 -24.59 23.27
CA PHE A 215 5.77 -24.43 24.66
C PHE A 215 5.01 -25.39 25.59
N ARG A 216 3.72 -25.60 25.35
CA ARG A 216 2.92 -26.61 26.07
C ARG A 216 3.37 -28.03 25.79
N GLN A 217 3.76 -28.37 24.56
CA GLN A 217 4.26 -29.71 24.21
C GLN A 217 5.63 -30.01 24.84
N VAL A 218 6.49 -29.00 24.96
CA VAL A 218 7.81 -29.11 25.61
C VAL A 218 7.68 -29.15 27.15
N GLY A 219 6.52 -28.75 27.68
CA GLY A 219 6.25 -28.75 29.12
C GLY A 219 6.64 -27.46 29.83
N CYS A 220 6.90 -26.37 29.10
CA CYS A 220 7.18 -25.06 29.67
C CYS A 220 5.93 -24.52 30.38
N ARG A 221 6.05 -24.24 31.69
CA ARG A 221 4.96 -23.70 32.52
C ARG A 221 5.21 -22.26 32.95
N THR A 222 6.47 -21.82 32.91
CA THR A 222 6.92 -20.50 33.37
C THR A 222 7.46 -19.69 32.19
N ALA A 223 7.34 -18.37 32.25
CA ALA A 223 7.83 -17.48 31.19
C ALA A 223 9.35 -17.60 30.98
N GLU A 224 10.09 -17.88 32.06
CA GLU A 224 11.55 -18.09 32.06
C GLU A 224 11.94 -19.37 31.29
N ASP A 225 11.19 -20.46 31.47
CA ASP A 225 11.41 -21.72 30.73
C ASP A 225 11.22 -21.54 29.22
N CYS A 226 10.35 -20.61 28.82
CA CYS A 226 10.03 -20.34 27.42
C CYS A 226 11.16 -19.59 26.69
N GLN A 227 12.07 -18.91 27.41
CA GLN A 227 13.22 -18.23 26.82
C GLN A 227 14.34 -19.21 26.43
N ASN A 228 14.41 -20.37 27.10
CA ASN A 228 15.41 -21.40 26.86
C ASN A 228 15.05 -22.35 25.69
N VAL A 229 13.87 -22.21 25.07
CA VAL A 229 13.44 -23.03 23.94
C VAL A 229 13.98 -22.43 22.63
N ASP A 230 14.78 -23.20 21.91
CA ASP A 230 15.49 -22.74 20.71
C ASP A 230 14.58 -22.10 19.64
N PRO A 231 14.82 -20.84 19.24
CA PRO A 231 14.01 -20.12 18.26
C PRO A 231 14.16 -20.66 16.83
N GLN A 232 15.25 -21.39 16.52
CA GLN A 232 15.45 -21.98 15.20
C GLN A 232 14.40 -23.02 14.83
N SER A 233 13.81 -23.64 15.85
CA SER A 233 12.81 -24.67 15.69
C SER A 233 11.45 -24.10 15.24
N ASP A 234 11.18 -22.81 15.48
CA ASP A 234 9.92 -22.13 15.17
C ASP A 234 9.79 -21.74 13.70
N ALA A 235 10.91 -21.47 13.02
CA ALA A 235 10.93 -21.22 11.57
C ALA A 235 10.57 -22.48 10.76
N THR A 236 10.91 -23.67 11.26
CA THR A 236 10.72 -24.95 10.55
C THR A 236 9.27 -25.46 10.58
N ALA A 237 8.45 -24.98 11.51
CA ALA A 237 7.06 -25.40 11.66
C ALA A 237 6.08 -24.61 10.76
N LEU A 238 6.45 -23.40 10.35
CA LEU A 238 5.61 -22.48 9.58
C LEU A 238 5.94 -22.47 8.10
N ASP A 239 7.23 -22.50 7.78
CA ASP A 239 7.69 -22.81 6.44
C ASP A 239 7.84 -24.32 6.36
N GLY A 240 6.92 -24.98 5.62
CA GLY A 240 7.09 -26.39 5.26
C GLY A 240 8.51 -26.64 4.74
N PRO A 241 9.07 -27.85 4.97
CA PRO A 241 10.51 -28.09 4.90
C PRO A 241 11.12 -27.53 3.62
N ASN A 242 11.95 -26.48 3.77
CA ASN A 242 12.66 -25.86 2.67
C ASN A 242 13.64 -26.90 2.07
N ARG A 243 13.77 -26.94 0.74
CA ARG A 243 14.67 -27.85 0.01
C ARG A 243 16.12 -27.81 0.52
N LYS A 244 16.54 -26.70 1.13
CA LYS A 244 17.86 -26.51 1.74
C LYS A 244 17.97 -27.07 3.17
N THR A 245 16.93 -26.97 4.01
CA THR A 245 16.94 -27.55 5.38
C THR A 245 16.82 -29.07 5.39
N VAL A 246 16.26 -29.67 4.34
CA VAL A 246 16.25 -31.13 4.15
C VAL A 246 17.67 -31.71 4.02
N ARG A 247 18.66 -30.93 3.55
CA ARG A 247 20.06 -31.40 3.38
C ARG A 247 20.77 -31.69 4.71
N GLN A 248 20.36 -31.07 5.80
CA GLN A 248 20.96 -31.22 7.14
C GLN A 248 20.03 -31.93 8.13
N ALA A 249 18.79 -32.26 7.74
CA ALA A 249 17.86 -32.96 8.62
C ALA A 249 18.24 -34.45 8.73
N HIS A 250 18.15 -35.01 9.94
CA HIS A 250 18.12 -36.46 10.11
C HIS A 250 16.90 -37.02 9.36
N TRP A 251 17.12 -37.74 8.27
CA TRP A 251 16.07 -38.25 7.36
C TRP A 251 15.01 -39.11 8.06
N GLN A 252 15.35 -39.72 9.21
CA GLN A 252 14.43 -40.47 10.08
C GLN A 252 13.42 -39.58 10.81
N ARG A 253 13.76 -38.32 11.09
CA ARG A 253 12.88 -37.36 11.79
C ARG A 253 11.86 -36.69 10.87
N LEU A 254 11.93 -36.95 9.55
CA LEU A 254 10.98 -36.42 8.58
C LEU A 254 9.65 -37.21 8.60
N PRO A 255 8.54 -36.61 8.15
CA PRO A 255 7.26 -37.32 8.02
C PRO A 255 7.42 -38.57 7.14
N TYR A 256 6.90 -39.72 7.61
CA TYR A 256 7.08 -41.06 7.01
C TYR A 256 8.52 -41.63 7.05
N GLY A 257 9.47 -40.93 7.67
CA GLY A 257 10.86 -41.37 7.79
C GLY A 257 11.08 -42.58 8.69
N HIS A 258 10.21 -42.78 9.69
CA HIS A 258 10.27 -43.92 10.61
C HIS A 258 9.74 -45.22 10.00
N ASP A 259 8.87 -45.12 8.99
CA ASP A 259 8.25 -46.27 8.30
C ASP A 259 9.15 -46.88 7.22
N LEU A 260 10.29 -46.23 6.94
CA LEU A 260 11.18 -46.57 5.84
C LEU A 260 12.41 -47.33 6.35
N SER A 261 12.75 -48.39 5.63
CA SER A 261 13.97 -49.15 5.91
C SER A 261 15.22 -48.29 5.68
N LYS A 262 16.33 -48.63 6.35
CA LYS A 262 17.62 -47.94 6.21
C LYS A 262 18.08 -47.86 4.75
N ALA A 263 17.81 -48.90 3.96
CA ALA A 263 18.11 -48.93 2.52
C ALA A 263 17.27 -47.90 1.75
N GLU A 264 15.97 -47.80 2.04
CA GLU A 264 15.05 -46.85 1.42
C GLU A 264 15.40 -45.42 1.76
N LEU A 265 15.76 -45.16 3.02
CA LEU A 265 16.23 -43.85 3.48
C LEU A 265 17.54 -43.46 2.78
N SER A 266 18.46 -44.42 2.58
CA SER A 266 19.72 -44.15 1.86
C SER A 266 19.49 -43.81 0.38
N LEU A 267 18.49 -44.44 -0.26
CA LEU A 267 18.06 -44.11 -1.61
C LEU A 267 17.43 -42.72 -1.66
N CYS A 268 16.54 -42.41 -0.72
CA CYS A 268 15.92 -41.08 -0.59
C CYS A 268 16.97 -39.98 -0.43
N GLN A 269 17.98 -40.21 0.40
CA GLN A 269 19.09 -39.29 0.61
C GLN A 269 19.92 -39.08 -0.67
N ARG A 270 20.25 -40.17 -1.38
CA ARG A 270 21.03 -40.12 -2.63
C ARG A 270 20.29 -39.39 -3.76
N LEU A 271 18.99 -39.65 -3.88
CA LEU A 271 18.12 -39.06 -4.90
C LEU A 271 17.60 -37.66 -4.54
N MET A 272 17.90 -37.19 -3.32
CA MET A 272 17.31 -35.97 -2.75
C MET A 272 15.78 -35.98 -2.86
N LEU A 273 15.17 -37.14 -2.58
CA LEU A 273 13.74 -37.39 -2.62
C LEU A 273 13.18 -37.44 -1.20
N LEU A 274 12.16 -36.64 -0.89
CA LEU A 274 11.58 -36.64 0.45
C LEU A 274 10.93 -37.99 0.79
N PRO A 275 11.08 -38.50 2.04
CA PRO A 275 10.42 -39.72 2.53
C PRO A 275 8.92 -39.79 2.23
N SER A 276 8.22 -38.65 2.36
CA SER A 276 6.79 -38.54 2.06
C SER A 276 6.44 -38.82 0.59
N ILE A 277 7.31 -38.42 -0.34
CA ILE A 277 7.13 -38.65 -1.78
C ILE A 277 7.44 -40.11 -2.10
N TYR A 278 8.55 -40.64 -1.59
CA TYR A 278 8.89 -42.06 -1.77
C TYR A 278 7.82 -42.99 -1.19
N ALA A 279 7.30 -42.71 0.00
CA ALA A 279 6.19 -43.49 0.59
C ALA A 279 4.91 -43.41 -0.24
N SER A 280 4.69 -42.32 -0.98
CA SER A 280 3.56 -42.19 -1.92
C SER A 280 3.78 -43.03 -3.18
N LEU A 281 5.02 -43.04 -3.73
CA LEU A 281 5.39 -43.89 -4.87
C LEU A 281 5.31 -45.38 -4.52
N LYS A 282 5.83 -45.76 -3.35
CA LYS A 282 5.76 -47.14 -2.83
C LYS A 282 4.31 -47.60 -2.67
N ARG A 283 3.45 -46.76 -2.08
CA ARG A 283 2.00 -47.05 -1.97
C ARG A 283 1.33 -47.19 -3.33
N ALA A 284 1.68 -46.36 -4.30
CA ALA A 284 1.12 -46.46 -5.65
C ALA A 284 1.55 -47.76 -6.35
N ARG A 285 2.79 -48.21 -6.15
CA ARG A 285 3.29 -49.46 -6.72
C ARG A 285 2.68 -50.70 -6.06
N VAL A 286 2.69 -50.74 -4.72
CA VAL A 286 2.27 -51.92 -3.94
C VAL A 286 0.75 -52.06 -3.87
N LEU A 287 0.02 -50.96 -3.70
CA LEU A 287 -1.44 -50.98 -3.54
C LEU A 287 -2.20 -50.59 -4.81
N GLY A 288 -1.51 -50.25 -5.91
CA GLY A 288 -2.15 -49.79 -7.15
C GLY A 288 -2.92 -48.47 -7.02
N THR A 289 -2.66 -47.70 -5.96
CA THR A 289 -3.38 -46.44 -5.71
C THR A 289 -2.98 -45.35 -6.70
N PRO A 290 -3.94 -44.54 -7.20
CA PRO A 290 -3.62 -43.44 -8.10
C PRO A 290 -2.73 -42.41 -7.38
N LEU A 291 -1.67 -41.98 -8.08
CA LEU A 291 -0.76 -40.97 -7.55
C LEU A 291 -1.53 -39.65 -7.40
N LYS A 292 -1.40 -38.99 -6.23
CA LYS A 292 -2.01 -37.66 -6.04
C LYS A 292 -1.51 -36.70 -7.11
N ASP A 293 -2.42 -36.03 -7.80
CA ASP A 293 -2.12 -35.05 -8.84
C ASP A 293 -1.16 -33.97 -8.32
N GLY A 294 -0.05 -33.75 -9.02
CA GLY A 294 0.90 -32.67 -8.74
C GLY A 294 2.33 -33.09 -8.36
N ILE A 295 2.64 -34.38 -8.25
CA ILE A 295 4.03 -34.83 -8.03
C ILE A 295 4.81 -34.76 -9.35
N LYS A 296 5.48 -33.62 -9.60
CA LYS A 296 6.46 -33.49 -10.70
C LYS A 296 7.81 -34.04 -10.25
N LEU A 297 8.15 -35.25 -10.68
CA LEU A 297 9.46 -35.88 -10.46
C LEU A 297 10.24 -36.00 -11.78
N ASP A 298 11.56 -35.90 -11.70
CA ASP A 298 12.45 -36.13 -12.85
C ASP A 298 12.39 -37.60 -13.27
N LYS A 299 12.36 -37.86 -14.59
CA LYS A 299 12.26 -39.22 -15.15
C LYS A 299 13.38 -40.15 -14.67
N GLU A 300 14.59 -39.63 -14.56
CA GLU A 300 15.76 -40.39 -14.09
C GLU A 300 15.62 -40.86 -12.63
N LYS A 301 15.04 -40.02 -11.76
CA LYS A 301 14.79 -40.39 -10.36
C LYS A 301 13.72 -41.47 -10.26
N LEU A 302 12.69 -41.41 -11.09
CA LEU A 302 11.66 -42.44 -11.15
C LEU A 302 12.23 -43.79 -11.61
N LEU A 303 13.09 -43.80 -12.63
CA LEU A 303 13.77 -45.02 -13.09
C LEU A 303 14.64 -45.64 -11.98
N GLN A 304 15.38 -44.82 -11.23
CA GLN A 304 16.20 -45.32 -10.12
C GLN A 304 15.34 -45.89 -8.98
N VAL A 305 14.20 -45.25 -8.66
CA VAL A 305 13.25 -45.78 -7.67
C VAL A 305 12.61 -47.10 -8.16
N ASP A 306 12.23 -47.19 -9.44
CA ASP A 306 11.64 -48.40 -10.00
C ASP A 306 12.64 -49.57 -10.04
N SER A 307 13.90 -49.30 -10.40
CA SER A 307 14.98 -50.30 -10.33
C SER A 307 15.20 -50.82 -8.91
N PHE A 308 15.04 -49.96 -7.90
CA PHE A 308 15.15 -50.35 -6.51
C PHE A 308 13.95 -51.21 -6.08
N PHE A 309 12.73 -50.89 -6.51
CA PHE A 309 11.55 -51.73 -6.26
C PHE A 309 11.71 -53.12 -6.88
N GLN A 310 12.22 -53.21 -8.11
CA GLN A 310 12.51 -54.48 -8.77
C GLN A 310 13.54 -55.31 -7.99
N GLN A 311 14.59 -54.68 -7.46
CA GLN A 311 15.61 -55.35 -6.64
C GLN A 311 15.05 -55.86 -5.30
N GLN A 312 14.04 -55.18 -4.73
CA GLN A 312 13.38 -55.58 -3.49
C GLN A 312 12.21 -56.57 -3.71
N GLY A 313 11.88 -56.86 -4.97
CA GLY A 313 10.80 -57.80 -5.32
C GLY A 313 9.38 -57.25 -5.12
N TRP A 314 9.18 -55.93 -5.30
CA TRP A 314 7.87 -55.27 -5.22
C TRP A 314 7.27 -54.92 -6.57
#